data_AF-A0A841WH16-F1
#
_entry.id   AF-A0A841WH16-F1
#
_cell.length_a   1.000
_cell.length_b   1.000
_cell.length_c   1.000
_cell.angle_alpha   90.00
_cell.angle_beta   90.00
_cell.angle_gamma   90.00
#
_symmetry.space_group_name_H-M   'P 1'
#
loop_
_entity.id
_entity.type
_entity.pdbx_description
1 polymer ?
#
loop_
_entity_poly.entity_id
_entity_poly.type
_entity_poly.pdbx_seq_one_letter_code
_entity_poly.pdbx_strand_id
1 'polypeptide(L)'
;MKLTQILKIAVIPVLSGFTFVSASNTALADYLNSQGSGGDYRYELWSSDDNSRYYLKIWLYEASPTSSPHTTTRGFDSTREALIYFDCNYAKRNLPECG
;
A
#
# COMPACT_ATOMS: atom_id res chain seq x y z
N MET A 1 36.93 -43.18 -33.03
CA MET A 1 36.60 -41.74 -33.06
C MET A 1 35.14 -41.57 -33.42
N LYS A 2 34.42 -40.77 -32.61
CA LYS A 2 33.21 -39.95 -32.88
C LYS A 2 32.22 -40.39 -33.98
N LEU A 3 30.96 -40.58 -33.59
CA LEU A 3 29.83 -39.72 -33.99
C LEU A 3 28.54 -40.33 -33.45
N THR A 4 27.92 -39.69 -32.45
CA THR A 4 26.46 -39.60 -32.20
C THR A 4 26.20 -39.16 -30.75
N GLN A 5 26.83 -38.06 -30.34
CA GLN A 5 26.25 -37.21 -29.29
C GLN A 5 25.09 -36.43 -29.90
N ILE A 6 23.98 -37.13 -30.16
CA ILE A 6 22.72 -36.51 -30.57
C ILE A 6 21.63 -37.16 -29.73
N LEU A 7 21.56 -36.75 -28.46
CA LEU A 7 20.28 -36.75 -27.77
C LEU A 7 20.07 -35.37 -27.15
N LYS A 8 19.62 -34.50 -28.06
CA LYS A 8 18.83 -33.29 -27.86
C LYS A 8 18.33 -33.16 -26.41
N ILE A 9 19.00 -32.28 -25.66
CA ILE A 9 18.50 -31.76 -24.39
C ILE A 9 17.14 -31.15 -24.71
N ALA A 10 16.09 -31.75 -24.14
CA ALA A 10 14.72 -31.39 -24.36
C ALA A 10 14.48 -29.92 -23.98
N VAL A 11 13.92 -29.18 -24.93
CA VAL A 11 13.38 -27.84 -24.72
C VAL A 11 12.22 -27.97 -23.75
N ILE A 12 12.33 -27.39 -22.56
CA ILE A 12 11.21 -27.23 -21.63
C ILE A 12 10.85 -25.74 -21.62
N PRO A 13 9.83 -25.29 -22.39
CA PRO A 13 9.21 -24.00 -22.15
C PRO A 13 7.99 -24.26 -21.27
N VAL A 14 8.21 -24.53 -19.98
CA VAL A 14 7.11 -24.53 -19.01
C VAL A 14 7.10 -23.15 -18.38
N LEU A 15 6.75 -22.15 -19.20
CA LEU A 15 6.35 -20.83 -18.74
C LEU A 15 4.85 -20.86 -18.51
N SER A 16 4.38 -21.71 -17.60
CA SER A 16 2.98 -21.72 -17.19
C SER A 16 2.76 -20.68 -16.10
N GLY A 17 2.01 -19.65 -16.48
CA GLY A 17 0.94 -19.12 -15.65
C GLY A 17 1.36 -18.43 -14.36
N PHE A 18 1.72 -17.16 -14.45
CA PHE A 18 1.22 -16.18 -13.49
C PHE A 18 0.72 -14.95 -14.27
N THR A 19 -0.41 -15.10 -14.97
CA THR A 19 -1.30 -13.95 -15.11
C THR A 19 -1.79 -13.64 -13.70
N PHE A 20 -1.03 -12.82 -12.98
CA PHE A 20 -1.56 -12.13 -11.82
C PHE A 20 -2.85 -11.48 -12.27
N VAL A 21 -3.95 -11.94 -11.71
CA VAL A 21 -5.26 -11.34 -11.86
C VAL A 21 -5.13 -9.95 -11.23
N SER A 22 -4.68 -8.97 -12.00
CA SER A 22 -4.79 -7.56 -11.66
C SER A 22 -6.25 -7.18 -11.88
N ALA A 23 -7.12 -7.72 -11.02
CA ALA A 23 -8.49 -7.27 -10.90
C ALA A 23 -8.45 -5.84 -10.37
N SER A 24 -8.62 -4.88 -11.28
CA SER A 24 -9.26 -3.60 -11.03
C SER A 24 -8.74 -2.79 -9.83
N ASN A 25 -7.43 -2.58 -9.74
CA ASN A 25 -6.85 -1.58 -8.82
C ASN A 25 -7.06 -0.13 -9.30
N THR A 26 -7.59 0.09 -10.50
CA THR A 26 -7.70 1.44 -11.08
C THR A 26 -8.57 2.36 -10.22
N ALA A 27 -9.72 1.89 -9.75
CA ALA A 27 -10.58 2.70 -8.88
C ALA A 27 -10.00 2.93 -7.47
N LEU A 28 -9.30 1.95 -6.89
CA LEU A 28 -8.66 2.12 -5.56
C LEU A 28 -7.43 3.02 -5.64
N ALA A 29 -6.66 2.96 -6.74
CA ALA A 29 -5.53 3.83 -6.98
C ALA A 29 -5.95 5.30 -7.14
N ASP A 30 -7.15 5.55 -7.69
CA ASP A 30 -7.66 6.92 -7.85
C ASP A 30 -8.03 7.57 -6.50
N TYR A 31 -8.36 6.78 -5.47
CA TYR A 31 -8.67 7.30 -4.13
C TYR A 31 -7.49 7.21 -3.15
N LEU A 32 -6.61 6.21 -3.30
CA LEU A 32 -5.42 6.05 -2.47
C LEU A 32 -4.36 7.08 -2.90
N ASN A 33 -4.27 8.18 -2.14
CA ASN A 33 -3.34 9.27 -2.42
C ASN A 33 -1.91 8.92 -2.03
N SER A 34 -1.71 8.32 -0.86
CA SER A 34 -0.38 7.95 -0.38
C SER A 34 -0.44 6.91 0.75
N GLN A 35 0.72 6.37 1.11
CA GLN A 35 0.89 5.48 2.24
C GLN A 35 2.23 5.76 2.93
N GLY A 36 2.34 5.42 4.20
CA GLY A 36 3.56 5.64 4.97
C GLY A 36 3.53 4.97 6.34
N SER A 37 4.56 5.23 7.14
CA SER A 37 4.70 4.70 8.48
C SER A 37 5.36 5.69 9.43
N GLY A 38 5.14 5.50 10.72
CA GLY A 38 5.73 6.29 11.79
C GLY A 38 5.36 5.73 13.16
N GLY A 39 6.32 5.71 14.08
CA GLY A 39 6.19 4.98 15.33
C GLY A 39 5.89 3.50 15.07
N ASP A 40 4.96 2.94 15.84
CA ASP A 40 4.50 1.55 15.70
C ASP A 40 3.33 1.39 14.72
N TYR A 41 3.12 2.37 13.84
CA TYR A 41 1.94 2.45 12.99
C TYR A 41 2.30 2.68 11.52
N ARG A 42 1.39 2.24 10.65
CA ARG A 42 1.38 2.57 9.23
C ARG A 42 0.02 3.11 8.82
N TYR A 43 0.00 3.94 7.79
CA TYR A 43 -1.22 4.54 7.28
C TYR A 43 -1.35 4.40 5.77
N GLU A 44 -2.60 4.47 5.34
CA GLU A 44 -2.99 4.79 3.97
C GLU A 44 -3.85 6.05 4.00
N LEU A 45 -3.56 6.98 3.10
CA LEU A 45 -4.28 8.23 2.91
C LEU A 45 -5.23 8.09 1.72
N TRP A 46 -6.51 8.27 1.99
CA TRP A 46 -7.58 8.11 1.02
C TRP A 46 -8.30 9.45 0.82
N SER A 47 -8.80 9.71 -0.38
CA SER A 47 -9.78 10.77 -0.66
C SER A 47 -11.21 10.21 -0.65
N SER A 48 -12.18 11.07 -0.37
CA SER A 48 -13.60 10.78 -0.59
C SER A 48 -13.94 10.70 -2.07
N ASP A 49 -15.11 10.14 -2.40
CA ASP A 49 -15.60 9.95 -3.78
C ASP A 49 -15.62 11.26 -4.60
N ASP A 50 -15.89 12.38 -3.95
CA ASP A 50 -15.92 13.73 -4.54
C ASP A 50 -14.59 14.48 -4.42
N ASN A 51 -13.55 13.84 -3.88
CA ASN A 51 -12.24 14.40 -3.58
C ASN A 51 -12.28 15.67 -2.70
N SER A 52 -13.36 15.88 -1.93
CA SER A 52 -13.53 17.04 -1.05
C SER A 52 -12.93 16.84 0.34
N ARG A 53 -12.69 15.59 0.74
CA ARG A 53 -12.14 15.23 2.05
C ARG A 53 -11.08 14.15 1.94
N TYR A 54 -10.19 14.13 2.92
CA TYR A 54 -9.12 13.14 3.04
C TYR A 54 -9.22 12.41 4.37
N TYR A 55 -8.92 11.12 4.42
CA TYR A 55 -8.95 10.37 5.68
C TYR A 55 -7.84 9.33 5.71
N LEU A 56 -7.45 8.93 6.92
CA LEU A 56 -6.43 7.93 7.13
C LEU A 56 -7.09 6.63 7.58
N LYS A 57 -6.68 5.54 6.94
CA LYS A 57 -6.78 4.21 7.55
C LYS A 57 -5.44 3.91 8.19
N ILE A 58 -5.47 3.43 9.43
CA ILE A 58 -4.27 3.27 10.26
C ILE A 58 -4.23 1.84 10.78
N TRP A 59 -3.07 1.22 10.67
CA TRP A 59 -2.77 -0.11 11.19
C TRP A 59 -1.60 -0.02 12.16
N LEU A 60 -1.51 -1.01 13.06
CA LEU A 60 -0.22 -1.32 13.65
C LEU A 60 0.75 -1.72 12.53
N TYR A 61 2.01 -1.35 12.68
CA TYR A 61 3.04 -1.61 11.68
C TYR A 61 3.15 -3.12 11.35
N GLU A 62 3.10 -3.96 12.39
CA GLU A 62 3.18 -5.42 12.31
C GLU A 62 1.86 -6.11 11.92
N ALA A 63 0.76 -5.37 11.73
CA ALA A 63 -0.52 -5.97 11.36
C ALA A 63 -0.48 -6.55 9.94
N SER A 64 -1.13 -7.70 9.74
CA SER A 64 -1.24 -8.34 8.42
C SER A 64 -1.71 -7.35 7.33
N PRO A 65 -1.15 -7.39 6.10
CA PRO A 65 -1.60 -6.56 4.98
C PRO A 65 -3.09 -6.67 4.67
N THR A 66 -3.71 -7.80 4.99
CA THR A 66 -5.14 -8.07 4.73
C THR A 66 -6.04 -7.82 5.93
N SER A 67 -5.47 -7.38 7.06
CA SER A 67 -6.25 -7.08 8.27
C SER A 67 -7.04 -5.79 8.10
N SER A 68 -8.15 -5.69 8.84
CA SER A 68 -8.87 -4.42 8.98
C SER A 68 -7.98 -3.38 9.68
N PRO A 69 -8.11 -2.09 9.34
CA PRO A 69 -7.39 -1.03 10.04
C PRO A 69 -7.71 -1.04 11.53
N HIS A 70 -6.70 -0.74 12.34
CA HIS A 70 -6.86 -0.48 13.77
C HIS A 70 -7.82 0.69 14.01
N THR A 71 -7.77 1.70 13.15
CA THR A 71 -8.70 2.82 13.16
C THR A 71 -8.78 3.50 11.79
N THR A 72 -9.91 4.14 11.53
CA THR A 72 -10.10 5.05 10.39
C THR A 72 -10.48 6.41 10.95
N THR A 73 -9.77 7.45 10.52
CA THR A 73 -10.00 8.81 11.05
C THR A 73 -11.27 9.43 10.50
N ARG A 74 -11.69 10.55 11.11
CA ARG A 74 -12.57 11.50 10.43
C ARG A 74 -11.92 12.02 9.14
N GLY A 75 -12.73 12.62 8.27
CA GLY A 75 -12.22 13.35 7.12
C GLY A 75 -11.58 14.68 7.51
N PHE A 76 -10.54 15.06 6.80
CA PHE A 76 -9.76 16.30 6.87
C PHE A 76 -9.95 17.10 5.58
N ASP A 77 -9.73 18.41 5.64
CA ASP A 77 -9.94 19.29 4.49
C ASP A 77 -8.75 19.26 3.52
N SER A 78 -7.61 18.71 3.95
CA SER A 78 -6.42 18.54 3.10
C SER A 78 -5.60 17.31 3.48
N THR A 79 -4.80 16.83 2.53
CA THR A 79 -3.78 15.80 2.76
C THR A 79 -2.78 16.22 3.82
N ARG A 80 -2.36 17.50 3.84
CA ARG A 80 -1.43 18.05 4.84
C ARG A 80 -1.98 17.92 6.26
N GLU A 81 -3.24 18.30 6.46
CA GLU A 81 -3.88 18.19 7.78
C GLU A 81 -3.95 16.74 8.25
N ALA A 82 -4.32 15.82 7.35
CA ALA A 82 -4.34 14.39 7.65
C ALA A 82 -2.95 13.87 8.07
N LEU A 83 -1.90 14.23 7.34
CA LEU A 83 -0.54 13.80 7.64
C LEU A 83 0.02 14.39 8.93
N ILE A 84 -0.27 15.67 9.22
CA ILE A 84 0.07 16.29 10.51
C ILE A 84 -0.62 15.54 11.65
N TYR A 85 -1.90 15.20 11.51
CA TYR A 85 -2.61 14.41 12.50
C TYR A 85 -1.93 13.06 12.75
N PHE A 86 -1.52 12.35 11.69
CA PHE A 86 -0.76 11.11 11.84
C PHE A 86 0.56 11.33 12.59
N ASP A 87 1.32 12.35 12.19
CA ASP A 87 2.63 12.65 12.74
C ASP A 87 2.55 12.96 14.24
N CYS A 88 1.56 13.74 14.66
CA CYS A 88 1.39 14.13 16.06
C CYS A 88 0.86 12.97 16.92
N ASN A 89 -0.11 12.20 16.42
CA ASN A 89 -0.85 11.25 17.26
C ASN A 89 -0.27 9.83 17.23
N TYR A 90 0.37 9.43 16.14
CA TYR A 90 0.85 8.06 15.93
C TYR A 90 2.37 8.00 15.82
N ALA A 91 2.95 8.82 14.94
CA ALA A 91 4.41 8.87 14.81
C ALA A 91 5.08 9.61 15.97
N LYS A 92 4.30 10.30 16.82
CA LYS A 92 4.75 11.09 17.97
C LYS A 92 5.90 12.03 17.63
N ARG A 93 5.84 12.63 16.44
CA ARG A 93 6.83 13.61 15.99
C ARG A 93 6.60 14.92 16.74
N ASN A 94 7.69 15.58 17.12
CA ASN A 94 7.63 16.89 17.75
C ASN A 94 7.61 17.98 16.66
N LEU A 95 6.45 18.16 16.03
CA LEU A 95 6.23 19.23 15.04
C LEU A 95 5.59 20.45 15.73
N PRO A 96 5.87 21.68 15.25
CA PRO A 96 5.20 22.89 15.73
C PRO A 96 3.67 22.82 15.66
N GLU A 97 3.14 22.09 14.67
CA GLU A 97 1.71 21.89 14.46
C GLU A 97 1.07 20.88 15.43
N CYS A 98 1.84 20.21 16.29
CA CYS A 98 1.36 19.24 17.28
C CYS A 98 0.98 19.86 18.64
N GLY A 99 0.95 21.20 18.74
CA GLY A 99 0.71 21.97 19.96
C GLY A 99 -0.71 22.45 20.15
#